data_AF-X1KBP8-F1
#
_entry.id   AF-X1KBP8-F1
#
_cell.length_a   1.000
_cell.length_b   1.000
_cell.length_c   1.000
_cell.angle_alpha   90.00
_cell.angle_beta   90.00
_cell.angle_gamma   90.00
#
_symmetry.space_group_name_H-M   'P 1'
#
loop_
_entity.id
_entity.type
_entity.pdbx_description
1 polymer ?
#
loop_
_entity_poly.entity_id
_entity_poly.type
_entity_poly.pdbx_seq_one_letter_code
_entity_poly.pdbx_strand_id
1 'polypeptide(L)' 'MKAIILAAGEGSRMRPLTYTRPKVMLPIANKPILEHLLVEASQAGIREFIFIVGYCDEQVRGYFNA' A
#
# COMPACT_ATOMS: atom_id res chain seq x y z
N MET A 1 3.60 -12.00 -15.20
CA MET A 1 2.91 -12.52 -13.99
C MET A 1 2.23 -11.35 -13.31
N LYS A 2 0.97 -11.52 -12.86
CA LYS A 2 0.19 -10.49 -12.19
C LYS A 2 0.16 -10.75 -10.68
N ALA A 3 0.22 -9.70 -9.87
CA ALA A 3 0.01 -9.76 -8.44
C ALA A 3 -1.19 -8.92 -8.02
N ILE A 4 -1.99 -9.44 -7.09
CA ILE A 4 -3.10 -8.72 -6.47
C ILE A 4 -2.66 -8.27 -5.09
N ILE A 5 -2.71 -6.97 -4.82
CA ILE A 5 -2.35 -6.37 -3.53
C ILE A 5 -3.61 -5.92 -2.81
N LEU A 6 -3.86 -6.51 -1.64
CA LEU A 6 -4.99 -6.16 -0.78
C LEU A 6 -4.62 -4.98 0.13
N ALA A 7 -5.10 -3.79 -0.23
CA ALA A 7 -4.80 -2.52 0.44
C ALA A 7 -6.05 -1.83 1.05
N ALA A 8 -7.19 -2.52 1.10
CA ALA A 8 -8.47 -1.96 1.53
C ALA A 8 -8.71 -1.94 3.06
N GLY A 9 -7.83 -2.57 3.85
CA GLY A 9 -8.03 -2.74 5.29
C GLY A 9 -7.70 -1.49 6.12
N GLU A 10 -8.53 -1.20 7.12
CA GLU A 10 -8.34 -0.06 8.04
C GLU A 10 -7.11 -0.16 8.95
N GLY A 11 -6.57 -1.36 9.16
CA GLY A 11 -5.42 -1.55 10.05
C GLY A 11 -5.71 -1.24 11.52
N SER A 12 -6.94 -1.48 11.99
CA SER A 12 -7.44 -1.08 13.33
C SER A 12 -6.54 -1.43 14.52
N ARG A 13 -5.77 -2.52 14.43
CA ARG A 13 -4.78 -2.94 15.45
C ARG A 13 -3.59 -2.00 15.61
N MET A 14 -3.33 -1.14 14.62
CA MET A 14 -2.23 -0.17 14.62
C MET A 14 -2.69 1.26 14.94
N ARG A 15 -3.94 1.43 15.39
CA ARG A 15 -4.42 2.71 15.90
C ARG A 15 -3.53 3.16 17.09
N PRO A 16 -3.22 4.46 17.20
CA PRO A 16 -3.84 5.58 16.47
C PRO A 16 -3.24 5.87 15.08
N LEU A 17 -2.17 5.18 14.67
CA LEU A 17 -1.42 5.50 13.46
C LEU A 17 -2.25 5.39 12.17
N THR A 18 -3.30 4.56 12.18
CA THR A 18 -4.15 4.31 11.02
C THR A 18 -5.52 5.00 11.10
N TYR A 19 -5.71 6.01 11.95
CA TYR A 19 -6.97 6.77 11.98
C TYR A 19 -7.18 7.68 10.78
N THR A 20 -6.09 8.12 10.16
CA THR A 20 -6.12 9.09 9.06
C THR A 20 -5.32 8.61 7.85
N ARG A 21 -4.94 7.34 7.81
CA ARG A 21 -4.20 6.71 6.70
C ARG A 21 -4.31 5.19 6.76
N PRO A 22 -4.31 4.49 5.62
CA PRO A 22 -4.31 3.03 5.64
C PRO A 22 -2.94 2.52 6.09
N LYS A 23 -2.91 1.32 6.71
CA LYS A 23 -1.66 0.70 7.20
C LYS A 23 -0.57 0.68 6.14
N VAL A 24 -0.94 0.36 4.90
CA VAL A 24 0.01 0.23 3.77
C VAL A 24 0.73 1.53 3.43
N MET A 25 0.19 2.68 3.86
CA MET A 25 0.77 4.02 3.68
C MET A 25 1.51 4.54 4.92
N LEU A 26 1.72 3.71 5.95
CA LEU A 26 2.59 4.07 7.05
C LEU A 26 4.04 4.18 6.57
N PRO A 27 4.77 5.26 6.92
CA PRO A 27 6.13 5.47 6.45
C PRO A 27 7.14 4.61 7.22
N ILE A 28 8.06 3.99 6.50
CA ILE A 28 9.28 3.36 7.00
C ILE A 28 10.43 3.93 6.17
N ALA A 29 11.38 4.59 6.83
CA ALA A 29 12.50 5.28 6.17
C ALA A 29 12.03 6.19 5.00
N ASN A 30 11.05 7.06 5.28
CA ASN A 30 10.44 8.01 4.34
C ASN A 30 9.65 7.41 3.16
N LYS A 31 9.45 6.09 3.11
CA LYS A 31 8.66 5.43 2.07
C LYS A 31 7.51 4.63 2.69
N PRO A 32 6.33 4.56 2.07
CA PRO A 32 5.23 3.77 2.60
C PRO A 32 5.58 2.27 2.57
N ILE A 33 5.04 1.50 3.52
CA ILE A 33 5.16 0.02 3.55
C ILE A 33 4.85 -0.59 2.18
N LEU A 34 3.84 -0.05 1.48
CA LEU A 34 3.43 -0.52 0.16
C LEU A 34 4.54 -0.39 -0.89
N GLU A 35 5.31 0.69 -0.89
CA GLU A 35 6.39 0.87 -1.86
C GLU A 35 7.50 -0.16 -1.65
N HIS A 36 7.88 -0.43 -0.40
CA HIS A 36 8.86 -1.47 -0.10
C HIS A 36 8.41 -2.83 -0.66
N LEU A 37 7.14 -3.20 -0.47
CA LEU A 37 6.59 -4.44 -1.03
C LEU A 37 6.64 -4.47 -2.56
N LEU A 38 6.32 -3.36 -3.23
CA LEU A 38 6.32 -3.29 -4.70
C LEU A 38 7.73 -3.37 -5.27
N VAL A 39 8.73 -2.76 -4.62
CA VAL A 39 10.13 -2.84 -5.01
C VAL A 39 10.61 -4.29 -4.95
N GLU A 40 10.39 -4.97 -3.83
CA GLU A 40 10.77 -6.39 -3.66
C GLU A 40 10.05 -7.30 -4.67
N ALA A 41 8.74 -7.11 -4.85
CA ALA A 41 7.96 -7.88 -5.82
C ALA A 41 8.44 -7.64 -7.26
N SER A 42 8.86 -6.42 -7.59
CA SER A 42 9.43 -6.09 -8.88
C SER A 42 10.78 -6.75 -9.12
N GLN A 43 11.65 -6.79 -8.10
CA GLN A 43 12.92 -7.51 -8.14
C GLN A 43 12.72 -9.03 -8.32
N ALA A 44 11.63 -9.58 -7.79
CA ALA A 44 11.22 -10.96 -8.01
C ALA A 44 10.59 -11.22 -9.40
N GLY A 45 10.51 -10.22 -10.28
CA GLY A 45 10.05 -10.35 -11.66
C GLY A 45 8.55 -10.10 -11.89
N ILE A 46 7.81 -9.63 -10.89
CA ILE A 46 6.41 -9.23 -11.04
C ILE A 46 6.36 -7.82 -11.66
N ARG A 47 5.59 -7.65 -12.74
CA ARG A 47 5.51 -6.38 -13.47
C ARG A 47 4.11 -5.79 -13.57
N GLU A 48 3.10 -6.56 -13.19
CA GLU A 48 1.70 -6.14 -13.27
C GLU A 48 1.07 -6.28 -11.88
N PHE A 49 0.54 -5.17 -11.36
CA PHE A 49 -0.03 -5.10 -10.03
C PHE A 49 -1.47 -4.61 -10.10
N ILE A 50 -2.35 -5.28 -9.38
CA ILE A 50 -3.76 -4.90 -9.22
C ILE A 50 -3.97 -4.58 -7.76
N PHE A 51 -4.35 -3.34 -7.45
CA PHE A 51 -4.60 -2.90 -6.08
C PHE A 51 -6.09 -2.96 -5.77
N ILE A 52 -6.44 -3.64 -4.68
CA ILE A 52 -7.78 -3.57 -4.10
C ILE A 52 -7.71 -2.56 -2.94
N VAL A 53 -8.13 -1.34 -3.22
CA VAL A 53 -8.13 -0.22 -2.27
C VAL A 53 -9.53 0.03 -1.70
N GLY A 54 -9.60 0.65 -0.52
CA GLY A 54 -10.85 0.86 0.21
C GLY A 54 -10.69 2.00 1.22
N TYR A 55 -10.44 1.68 2.48
CA TYR A 55 -10.23 2.71 3.51
C TYR A 55 -9.13 3.71 3.15
N CYS A 56 -9.46 5.01 3.13
CA CYS A 56 -8.56 6.11 2.76
C CYS A 56 -7.82 5.85 1.43
N ASP A 57 -8.55 5.38 0.41
CA ASP A 57 -7.97 5.00 -0.88
C ASP A 57 -7.33 6.17 -1.62
N GLU A 58 -7.79 7.40 -1.38
CA GLU A 58 -7.25 8.62 -1.95
C GLU A 58 -5.74 8.77 -1.68
N GLN A 59 -5.26 8.27 -0.54
CA GLN A 59 -3.83 8.34 -0.20
C GLN A 59 -3.00 7.35 -1.00
N VAL A 60 -3.54 6.15 -1.26
CA VAL A 60 -2.86 5.16 -2.09
C VAL A 60 -2.83 5.65 -3.53
N ARG A 61 -3.98 6.07 -4.06
CA ARG A 61 -4.13 6.61 -5.41
C ARG A 61 -3.25 7.84 -5.65
N GLY A 62 -3.28 8.78 -4.72
CA GLY A 62 -2.48 10.01 -4.81
C GLY A 62 -0.97 9.76 -4.77
N TYR A 63 -0.50 8.78 -3.99
CA TYR A 63 0.93 8.46 -3.94
C TYR A 63 1.44 7.81 -5.23
N PHE A 64 0.65 6.89 -5.81
CA PHE A 64 1.03 6.14 -7.00
C PHE A 64 0.54 6.75 -8.32
N ASN A 65 -0.12 7.91 -8.28
CA ASN A 65 -0.76 8.56 -9.43
C ASN A 65 -1.67 7.61 -10.23
N ALA A 66 -2.49 6.82 -9.53
CA ALA A 66 -3.30 5.72 -10.07
C ALA A 66 -4.80 5.86 -9.82
#